data_AF-A0A925L698-F1
#
_entry.id   AF-A0A925L698-F1
#
_cell.length_a   1.000
_cell.length_b   1.000
_cell.length_c   1.000
_cell.angle_alpha   90.00
_cell.angle_beta   90.00
_cell.angle_gamma   90.00
#
_symmetry.space_group_name_H-M   'P 1'
#
loop_
_entity.id
_entity.type
_entity.pdbx_description
1 polymer ?
#
loop_
_entity_poly.entity_id
_entity_poly.type
_entity_poly.pdbx_seq_one_letter_code
_entity_poly.pdbx_strand_id
1 'polypeptide(L)' 'MVTATVWTNGLGALAVFAYAGAMTWVILKAISLVMTLRVGAAQENVGLDISEHGEMLAPNAPAHG' A
#
# COMPACT_ATOMS: atom_id res chain seq x y z
N MET A 1 -14.90 3.56 -34.66
CA MET A 1 -13.56 3.56 -34.02
C MET A 1 -13.51 4.79 -33.13
N VAL A 2 -13.39 4.63 -31.81
CA VAL A 2 -13.08 5.80 -30.96
C VAL A 2 -11.65 6.19 -31.31
N THR A 3 -11.47 7.26 -32.07
CA THR A 3 -10.15 7.84 -32.30
C THR A 3 -9.66 8.36 -30.96
N ALA A 4 -8.70 7.67 -30.35
CA ALA A 4 -8.15 8.03 -29.05
C ALA A 4 -7.31 9.31 -29.20
N THR A 5 -7.99 10.45 -29.18
CA THR A 5 -7.33 11.76 -29.17
C THR A 5 -6.63 11.96 -27.84
N VAL A 6 -5.65 12.86 -27.78
CA VAL A 6 -4.96 13.22 -26.52
C VAL A 6 -5.98 13.68 -25.46
N TRP A 7 -7.06 14.32 -25.89
CA TRP A 7 -8.16 14.71 -25.01
C TRP A 7 -8.87 13.52 -24.35
N THR A 8 -9.23 12.51 -25.16
CA THR A 8 -9.88 11.29 -24.66
C THR A 8 -8.99 10.52 -23.68
N ASN A 9 -7.69 10.42 -24.00
CA ASN A 9 -6.72 9.77 -23.12
C ASN A 9 -6.49 10.56 -21.83
N GLY A 10 -6.41 11.90 -21.92
CA GLY A 10 -6.26 12.77 -20.75
C GLY A 10 -7.43 12.65 -19.78
N LEU A 11 -8.66 12.65 -20.30
CA LEU A 11 -9.86 12.41 -19.48
C LEU A 11 -9.87 11.01 -18.86
N GLY A 12 -9.47 9.98 -19.63
CA GLY A 12 -9.34 8.62 -19.11
C GLY A 12 -8.32 8.52 -17.97
N ALA A 13 -7.14 9.13 -18.13
CA ALA A 13 -6.10 9.13 -17.12
C ALA A 13 -6.56 9.86 -15.83
N LEU A 14 -7.22 11.02 -15.96
CA LEU A 14 -7.78 11.74 -14.83
C LEU A 14 -8.88 10.95 -14.12
N ALA A 15 -9.75 10.28 -14.87
CA ALA A 15 -10.80 9.44 -14.31
C ALA A 15 -10.24 8.27 -13.51
N VAL A 16 -9.22 7.57 -14.05
CA VAL A 16 -8.56 6.46 -13.35
C VAL A 16 -7.83 6.98 -12.11
N PHE A 17 -7.10 8.09 -12.20
CA PHE A 17 -6.42 8.69 -11.05
C PHE A 17 -7.39 9.06 -9.94
N ALA A 18 -8.48 9.75 -10.27
CA ALA A 18 -9.49 10.16 -9.32
C ALA A 18 -10.18 8.94 -8.68
N TYR A 19 -10.56 7.95 -9.49
CA TYR A 19 -11.23 6.75 -8.99
C TYR A 19 -10.30 5.92 -8.10
N ALA A 20 -9.09 5.60 -8.57
CA ALA A 20 -8.14 4.80 -7.82
C ALA A 20 -7.75 5.48 -6.51
N GLY A 21 -7.47 6.79 -6.53
CA GLY A 21 -7.15 7.56 -5.34
C GLY A 21 -8.32 7.62 -4.36
N ALA A 22 -9.52 8.02 -4.83
CA ALA A 22 -10.69 8.17 -3.97
C ALA A 22 -11.15 6.83 -3.39
N MET A 23 -11.26 5.78 -4.20
CA MET A 23 -11.71 4.47 -3.74
C MET A 23 -10.70 3.83 -2.80
N THR A 24 -9.40 3.92 -3.09
CA THR A 24 -8.36 3.43 -2.16
C THR A 24 -8.48 4.15 -0.82
N TRP A 25 -8.64 5.47 -0.83
CA TRP A 25 -8.85 6.24 0.40
C TRP A 25 -10.10 5.81 1.16
N VAL A 26 -11.24 5.62 0.48
CA VAL A 26 -12.49 5.15 1.11
C VAL A 26 -12.31 3.76 1.74
N ILE A 27 -11.71 2.82 1.01
CA ILE A 27 -11.50 1.44 1.48
C ILE A 27 -10.58 1.44 2.72
N LEU A 28 -9.44 2.11 2.62
CA LEU A 28 -8.50 2.20 3.74
C LEU A 28 -9.16 2.87 4.95
N LYS A 29 -9.94 3.94 4.72
CA LYS A 29 -10.67 4.61 5.80
C LYS A 29 -11.69 3.69 6.44
N ALA A 30 -12.46 2.94 5.67
CA ALA A 30 -13.44 1.99 6.19
C ALA A 30 -12.77 0.90 7.04
N ILE A 31 -11.67 0.32 6.56
CA ILE A 31 -10.90 -0.69 7.31
C ILE A 31 -10.30 -0.07 8.60
N SER A 32 -9.83 1.17 8.54
CA SER A 32 -9.26 1.87 9.70
C SER A 32 -10.25 2.09 10.85
N LEU A 33 -11.55 1.95 10.60
CA LEU A 33 -12.57 2.02 11.65
C LEU A 33 -12.60 0.75 12.52
N VAL A 34 -12.11 -0.38 11.99
CA VAL A 34 -12.18 -1.69 12.66
C VAL A 34 -10.81 -2.26 13.04
N MET A 35 -9.73 -1.87 12.35
CA MET A 35 -8.37 -2.33 12.65
C MET A 35 -7.30 -1.30 12.25
N THR A 36 -6.10 -1.43 12.83
CA THR A 36 -4.95 -0.63 12.43
C THR A 36 -4.38 -1.10 11.10
N LEU A 37 -4.19 -0.18 10.15
CA LEU A 37 -3.69 -0.49 8.80
C LEU A 37 -2.18 -0.76 8.73
N ARG A 38 -1.41 -0.31 9.72
CA ARG A 38 0.05 -0.41 9.75
C ARG A 38 0.47 -0.90 11.14
N VAL A 39 1.49 -1.75 11.15
CA VAL A 39 2.14 -2.21 12.38
C VAL A 39 2.81 -1.04 13.12
N GLY A 40 3.05 -1.21 14.42
CA GLY A 40 3.75 -0.20 15.22
C GLY A 40 5.20 -0.01 14.77
N ALA A 41 5.76 1.17 15.05
CA ALA A 41 7.13 1.52 14.65
C ALA A 41 8.20 0.59 15.26
N ALA A 42 7.94 0.03 16.44
CA ALA A 42 8.84 -0.94 17.08
C ALA A 42 8.88 -2.27 16.31
N GLN A 43 7.72 -2.78 15.89
CA GLN A 43 7.60 -4.01 15.10
C GLN A 43 8.19 -3.85 13.70
N GLU A 44 8.00 -2.67 13.09
CA GLU A 44 8.57 -2.35 11.78
C GLU A 44 10.11 -2.38 11.80
N ASN A 45 10.74 -1.94 12.90
CA ASN A 45 12.19 -1.97 13.08
C ASN A 45 12.76 -3.39 13.33
N VAL A 46 12.01 -4.25 14.02
CA VAL A 46 12.43 -5.65 14.27
C VAL A 46 12.26 -6.50 13.01
N GLY A 47 11.33 -6.13 12.13
CA GLY A 47 10.99 -6.86 10.92
C GLY A 47 9.63 -7.55 11.05
N LEU A 48 8.87 -7.55 9.95
CA LEU A 48 7.49 -8.05 9.92
C LEU A 48 7.44 -9.58 10.10
N ASP A 49 8.45 -10.29 9.58
CA ASP A 49 8.50 -11.76 9.68
C ASP A 49 8.62 -12.19 11.15
N ILE A 50 9.46 -11.51 11.92
CA ILE A 50 9.61 -11.76 13.37
C ILE A 50 8.38 -11.26 14.14
N SER A 51 7.88 -10.08 13.79
CA SER A 51 6.83 -9.40 14.58
C SER A 51 5.42 -9.96 14.36
N GLU A 52 5.09 -10.39 13.13
CA GLU A 52 3.75 -10.88 12.77
C GLU A 52 3.72 -12.39 12.56
N HIS A 53 4.81 -13.00 12.09
CA HIS A 53 4.85 -14.43 11.74
C HIS A 53 5.72 -15.27 12.71
N GLY A 54 6.46 -14.62 13.61
CA GLY A 54 7.34 -15.30 14.58
C GLY A 54 8.50 -16.06 13.95
N GLU A 55 8.82 -15.79 12.68
CA GLU A 55 9.86 -16.49 11.93
C GLU A 55 11.01 -15.56 11.54
N MET A 56 12.23 -16.14 11.49
CA MET A 56 13.45 -15.45 11.09
C MET A 56 13.90 -16.04 9.75
N LEU A 57 13.66 -15.32 8.65
CA LEU A 57 14.05 -15.79 7.31
C LEU A 57 15.57 -15.85 7.10
N ALA A 58 16.33 -14.98 7.77
CA ALA A 58 17.79 -14.93 7.66
C ALA A 58 18.45 -14.97 9.05
N PRO A 59 18.81 -16.15 9.57
CA PRO A 59 19.49 -16.28 10.86
C PRO A 59 20.91 -15.66 10.91
N ASN A 60 21.46 -15.26 9.76
CA ASN A 60 22.86 -14.87 9.58
C ASN A 60 23.08 -13.58 8.76
N ALA A 61 22.09 -12.70 8.65
CA ALA A 61 22.31 -11.37 8.06
C ALA A 61 23.28 -10.56 8.95
N PRO A 62 24.33 -9.92 8.40
CA PRO A 62 25.26 -9.13 9.19
C PRO A 62 24.52 -7.99 9.88
N ALA A 63 24.70 -7.88 11.20
CA ALA A 63 24.22 -6.75 11.98
C ALA A 63 24.91 -5.48 11.48
N HIS A 64 24.24 -4.72 10.61
CA HIS A 64 24.67 -3.37 10.28
C HIS A 64 24.29 -2.47 11.46
N GLY A 65 25.31 -2.12 12.25
CA GLY A 65 25.24 -1.19 13.37
C GLY A 65 25.06 0.27 12.95
#